data_AF-A0A100WAT9-F1
#
_entry.id   AF-A0A100WAT9-F1
#
_cell.length_a   1.000
_cell.length_b   1.000
_cell.length_c   1.000
_cell.angle_alpha   90.00
_cell.angle_beta   90.00
_cell.angle_gamma   90.00
#
_symmetry.space_group_name_H-M   'P 1'
#
loop_
_entity.id
_entity.type
_entity.pdbx_description
1 polymer ?
#
loop_
_entity_poly.entity_id
_entity_poly.type
_entity_poly.pdbx_seq_one_letter_code
_entity_poly.pdbx_strand_id
1 'polypeptide(L)'
;MSTTYVPLTLGELVAHLRELGDAPVRGLSGNVHSHRAFYDRSATEPTDDVRNGAWLAEAYSAEIDTPLPGYGGGQYRVSADKVVYYARYGHDGPVIIGFERAADGVHELVLLDDRYRL
;
A
#
# COMPACT_ATOMS: atom_id res chain seq x y z
N MET A 1 17.17 -17.55 -10.65
CA MET A 1 15.73 -17.27 -10.73
C MET A 1 15.58 -15.77 -10.91
N SER A 2 14.81 -15.31 -11.90
CA SER A 2 14.46 -13.90 -12.02
C SER A 2 13.23 -13.65 -11.15
N THR A 3 13.29 -12.67 -10.25
CA THR A 3 12.11 -12.18 -9.52
C THR A 3 11.37 -11.23 -10.46
N THR A 4 10.14 -11.58 -10.82
CA THR A 4 9.25 -10.66 -11.54
C THR A 4 8.42 -9.91 -10.51
N TYR A 5 8.59 -8.59 -10.47
CA TYR A 5 7.78 -7.72 -9.64
C TYR A 5 6.55 -7.25 -10.42
N VAL A 6 5.38 -7.36 -9.81
CA VAL A 6 4.11 -6.85 -10.34
C VAL A 6 3.50 -5.84 -9.37
N PRO A 7 2.72 -4.87 -9.88
CA PRO A 7 1.95 -3.96 -9.04
C PRO A 7 1.10 -4.73 -8.03
N LEU A 8 1.28 -4.45 -6.75
CA LEU A 8 0.45 -5.05 -5.72
C LEU A 8 -0.92 -4.39 -5.72
N THR A 9 -1.94 -5.22 -5.60
CA THR A 9 -3.26 -4.83 -5.11
C THR A 9 -3.24 -4.68 -3.59
N LEU A 10 -4.26 -4.03 -3.02
CA LEU A 10 -4.39 -3.91 -1.57
C LEU A 10 -4.50 -5.29 -0.89
N GLY A 11 -5.17 -6.25 -1.52
CA GLY A 11 -5.29 -7.62 -1.04
C GLY A 11 -3.95 -8.36 -1.02
N GLU A 12 -3.14 -8.20 -2.06
CA GLU A 12 -1.78 -8.76 -2.12
C GLU A 12 -0.86 -8.09 -1.10
N LEU A 13 -0.94 -6.77 -0.93
CA LEU A 13 -0.22 -6.06 0.13
C LEU A 13 -0.54 -6.65 1.51
N VAL A 14 -1.82 -6.85 1.83
CA VAL A 14 -2.26 -7.49 3.07
C VAL A 14 -1.70 -8.90 3.20
N ALA A 15 -1.73 -9.71 2.13
CA ALA A 15 -1.20 -11.07 2.15
C ALA A 15 0.31 -11.09 2.48
N HIS A 16 1.11 -10.25 1.82
CA HIS A 16 2.54 -10.12 2.11
C HIS A 16 2.80 -9.67 3.56
N LEU A 17 2.03 -8.70 4.07
CA LEU A 17 2.16 -8.24 5.45
C LEU A 17 1.81 -9.33 6.47
N ARG A 18 0.83 -10.20 6.17
CA ARG A 18 0.52 -11.38 6.99
C ARG A 18 1.66 -12.40 6.99
N GLU A 19 2.29 -12.63 5.84
CA GLU A 19 3.45 -13.53 5.73
C GLU A 19 4.64 -13.02 6.54
N LEU A 20 4.84 -11.70 6.59
CA LEU A 20 5.87 -11.07 7.41
C LEU A 20 5.62 -11.21 8.92
N GLY A 21 4.36 -11.39 9.34
CA GLY A 21 3.99 -11.53 10.75
C GLY A 21 4.50 -10.36 11.59
N ASP A 22 5.20 -10.64 12.68
CA ASP A 22 5.69 -9.59 13.59
C ASP A 22 6.92 -8.81 13.09
N ALA A 23 7.40 -9.09 11.87
CA ALA A 23 8.57 -8.41 11.34
C ALA A 23 8.32 -6.88 11.20
N PRO A 24 9.35 -6.05 11.46
CA PRO A 24 9.24 -4.61 11.33
C PRO A 24 9.19 -4.19 9.86
N VAL A 25 8.29 -3.27 9.54
CA VAL A 25 8.08 -2.67 8.22
C VAL A 25 8.11 -1.15 8.35
N ARG A 26 8.90 -0.49 7.51
CA ARG A 26 9.03 0.97 7.45
C ARG A 26 8.16 1.53 6.33
N GLY A 27 7.61 2.73 6.52
CA GLY A 27 6.99 3.48 5.44
C GLY A 27 5.47 3.44 5.41
N LEU A 28 4.83 2.44 6.02
CA LEU A 28 3.38 2.24 5.91
C LEU A 28 2.61 2.80 7.11
N SER A 29 1.59 3.62 6.84
CA SER A 29 0.73 4.23 7.87
C SER A 29 -0.34 3.28 8.43
N GLY A 30 -0.74 2.27 7.65
CA GLY A 30 -1.87 1.41 7.95
C GLY A 30 -3.23 1.96 7.48
N ASN A 31 -3.26 3.15 6.87
CA ASN A 31 -4.50 3.78 6.41
C ASN A 31 -4.59 3.78 4.89
N VAL A 32 -5.79 3.54 4.34
CA VAL A 32 -6.11 3.64 2.92
C VAL A 32 -6.86 4.94 2.65
N HIS A 33 -6.58 5.53 1.49
CA HIS A 33 -7.34 6.66 0.97
C HIS A 33 -7.36 6.63 -0.56
N SER A 34 -8.12 7.54 -1.19
CA SER A 34 -8.19 7.59 -2.65
C SER A 34 -6.87 8.10 -3.21
N HIS A 35 -6.37 7.48 -4.27
CA HIS A 35 -5.24 8.00 -5.02
C HIS A 35 -5.72 9.16 -5.90
N ARG A 36 -5.28 10.40 -5.60
CA ARG A 36 -5.74 11.61 -6.30
C ARG A 36 -7.28 11.68 -6.36
N ALA A 37 -7.86 11.88 -7.54
CA ALA A 37 -9.30 11.90 -7.80
C ALA A 37 -9.82 10.60 -8.44
N PHE A 38 -8.98 9.55 -8.46
CA PHE A 38 -9.30 8.27 -9.06
C PHE A 38 -9.93 7.34 -8.01
N TYR A 39 -11.24 7.11 -8.14
CA TYR A 39 -12.00 6.26 -7.22
C TYR A 39 -11.73 4.75 -7.40
N ASP A 40 -11.00 4.38 -8.46
CA ASP A 40 -10.61 3.02 -8.82
C ASP A 40 -9.20 2.65 -8.34
N ARG A 41 -8.52 3.53 -7.59
CA ARG A 41 -7.15 3.32 -7.09
C ARG A 41 -7.06 3.60 -5.60
N SER A 42 -6.42 2.68 -4.88
CA SER A 42 -6.13 2.83 -3.45
C SER A 42 -4.76 3.48 -3.29
N ALA A 43 -4.59 4.28 -2.24
CA ALA A 43 -3.30 4.79 -1.82
C ALA A 43 -3.13 4.65 -0.31
N THR A 44 -1.89 4.50 0.12
CA THR A 44 -1.50 4.54 1.53
C THR A 44 -0.50 5.65 1.75
N GLU A 45 -0.68 6.38 2.83
CA GLU A 45 0.15 7.54 3.14
C GLU A 45 1.57 7.14 3.56
N PRO A 46 2.62 7.76 2.97
CA PRO A 46 4.00 7.65 3.43
C PRO A 46 4.20 8.13 4.86
N THR A 47 5.02 7.42 5.62
CA THR A 47 5.38 7.78 7.00
C THR A 47 6.80 7.32 7.34
N ASP A 48 7.44 7.99 8.30
CA ASP A 48 8.77 7.60 8.80
C ASP A 48 8.70 6.51 9.89
N ASP A 49 7.50 6.14 10.30
CA ASP A 49 7.26 5.15 11.34
C ASP A 49 7.66 3.73 10.89
N VAL A 50 8.08 2.93 11.88
CA VAL A 50 8.25 1.48 11.74
C VAL A 50 7.12 0.79 12.49
N ARG A 51 6.37 -0.06 11.79
CA ARG A 51 5.23 -0.80 12.33
C ARG A 51 5.41 -2.29 12.12
N ASN A 52 4.67 -3.07 12.89
CA ASN A 52 4.62 -4.52 12.80
C ASN A 52 3.79 -4.95 11.58
N GLY A 53 4.26 -5.95 10.83
CA GLY A 53 3.59 -6.47 9.62
C GLY A 53 2.17 -6.97 9.87
N ALA A 54 1.95 -7.78 10.92
CA ALA A 54 0.64 -8.27 11.30
C ALA A 54 -0.30 -7.14 11.71
N TRP A 55 0.18 -6.12 12.43
CA TRP A 55 -0.61 -4.94 12.74
C TRP A 55 -1.04 -4.19 11.47
N LEU A 56 -0.12 -3.98 10.54
CA LEU A 56 -0.42 -3.34 9.25
C LEU A 56 -1.43 -4.15 8.43
N ALA A 57 -1.29 -5.47 8.40
CA ALA A 57 -2.22 -6.35 7.70
C ALA A 57 -3.64 -6.23 8.25
N GLU A 58 -3.80 -6.18 9.58
CA GLU A 58 -5.09 -5.98 10.22
C GLU A 58 -5.66 -4.58 9.97
N ALA A 59 -4.83 -3.54 10.06
CA ALA A 59 -5.24 -2.16 9.78
C ALA A 59 -5.79 -2.02 8.36
N TYR A 60 -5.06 -2.49 7.35
CA TYR A 60 -5.53 -2.45 5.95
C TYR A 60 -6.72 -3.37 5.69
N SER A 61 -6.76 -4.56 6.32
CA SER A 61 -7.90 -5.47 6.18
C SER A 61 -9.20 -4.86 6.71
N ALA A 62 -9.12 -4.11 7.81
CA ALA A 62 -10.28 -3.47 8.42
C ALA A 62 -10.89 -2.37 7.53
N GLU A 63 -10.11 -1.81 6.59
CA GLU A 63 -10.58 -0.78 5.67
C GLU A 63 -11.19 -1.35 4.38
N ILE A 64 -10.93 -2.62 4.03
CA ILE A 64 -11.53 -3.25 2.86
C ILE A 64 -13.07 -3.27 3.00
N ASP A 65 -13.78 -3.00 1.91
CA ASP A 65 -15.24 -2.85 1.83
C ASP A 65 -15.83 -1.65 2.58
N THR A 66 -15.01 -0.82 3.23
CA THR A 66 -15.48 0.41 3.86
C THR A 66 -15.70 1.52 2.83
N PRO A 67 -16.73 2.37 3.04
CA PRO A 67 -16.89 3.59 2.27
C PRO A 67 -15.91 4.66 2.76
N LEU A 68 -15.17 5.26 1.84
CA LEU A 68 -14.27 6.37 2.12
C LEU A 68 -14.61 7.58 1.25
N PRO A 69 -14.47 8.81 1.80
CA PRO A 69 -14.59 10.02 1.01
C PRO A 69 -13.43 10.08 0.01
N GLY A 70 -13.75 10.33 -1.26
CA GLY A 70 -12.71 10.59 -2.26
C GLY A 70 -12.30 12.06 -2.25
N TYR A 71 -11.05 12.34 -2.66
CA TYR A 71 -10.49 13.70 -2.68
C TYR A 71 -11.33 14.70 -3.51
N GLY A 72 -11.91 14.25 -4.63
CA GLY A 72 -12.77 15.05 -5.50
C GLY A 72 -14.24 15.14 -5.06
N GLY A 73 -14.60 14.61 -3.89
CA GLY A 73 -15.98 14.43 -3.44
C GLY A 73 -16.52 13.03 -3.73
N GLY A 74 -17.74 12.73 -3.27
CA GLY A 74 -18.33 11.39 -3.42
C GLY A 74 -17.75 10.35 -2.45
N GLN A 75 -18.26 9.13 -2.58
CA GLN A 75 -17.88 7.97 -1.77
C GLN A 75 -17.34 6.90 -2.71
N TYR A 76 -16.22 6.31 -2.35
CA TYR A 76 -15.72 5.12 -3.02
C TYR A 76 -15.58 3.99 -2.01
N ARG A 77 -15.74 2.76 -2.49
CA ARG A 77 -15.51 1.57 -1.69
C ARG A 77 -14.06 1.13 -1.85
N VAL A 78 -13.37 0.96 -0.73
CA VAL A 78 -12.06 0.32 -0.69
C VAL A 78 -12.22 -1.12 -1.15
N SER A 79 -11.37 -1.56 -2.07
CA SER A 79 -11.42 -2.90 -2.63
C SER A 79 -10.04 -3.53 -2.57
N ALA A 80 -10.01 -4.81 -2.19
CA ALA A 80 -8.80 -5.62 -2.17
C ALA A 80 -8.17 -5.74 -3.57
N ASP A 81 -8.97 -5.71 -4.64
CA ASP A 81 -8.51 -5.98 -6.00
C ASP A 81 -7.89 -4.76 -6.70
N LYS A 82 -7.86 -3.60 -6.03
CA LYS A 82 -7.32 -2.37 -6.58
C LYS A 82 -5.83 -2.24 -6.29
N VAL A 83 -5.08 -1.81 -7.29
CA VAL A 83 -3.66 -1.44 -7.15
C VAL A 83 -3.49 -0.41 -6.04
N VAL A 84 -2.47 -0.60 -5.21
CA VAL A 84 -2.15 0.29 -4.09
C VAL A 84 -0.92 1.15 -4.37
N TYR A 85 -1.10 2.45 -4.22
CA TYR A 85 -0.08 3.47 -4.43
C TYR A 85 0.52 3.96 -3.12
N TYR A 86 1.80 4.29 -3.13
CA TYR A 86 2.50 4.93 -2.04
C TYR A 86 2.47 6.44 -2.22
N ALA A 87 1.41 7.08 -1.74
CA ALA A 87 1.14 8.49 -2.03
C ALA A 87 0.35 9.14 -0.89
N ARG A 88 0.53 10.44 -0.69
CA ARG A 88 -0.34 11.22 0.20
C ARG A 88 -1.73 11.40 -0.40
N TYR A 89 -2.72 11.67 0.44
CA TYR A 89 -4.09 11.91 0.00
C TYR A 89 -4.18 13.03 -1.05
N GLY A 90 -4.77 12.73 -2.21
CA GLY A 90 -4.90 13.69 -3.30
C GLY A 90 -3.66 13.83 -4.21
N HIS A 91 -2.55 13.14 -3.93
CA HIS A 91 -1.31 13.23 -4.68
C HIS A 91 -1.03 11.98 -5.52
N ASP A 92 -0.14 12.14 -6.52
CA ASP A 92 0.44 11.04 -7.27
C ASP A 92 1.64 10.44 -6.50
N GLY A 93 1.90 9.16 -6.65
CA GLY A 93 3.06 8.47 -6.09
C GLY A 93 3.39 7.18 -6.83
N PRO A 94 4.50 6.51 -6.48
CA PRO A 94 4.83 5.21 -7.07
C PRO A 94 3.86 4.12 -6.61
N VAL A 95 3.75 3.06 -7.39
CA VAL A 95 3.04 1.85 -7.01
C VAL A 95 3.92 0.96 -6.12
N ILE A 96 3.30 0.24 -5.19
CA ILE A 96 3.99 -0.76 -4.39
C ILE A 96 4.10 -2.05 -5.20
N ILE A 97 5.30 -2.62 -5.32
CA ILE A 97 5.55 -3.84 -6.09
C ILE A 97 6.15 -4.99 -5.27
N GLY A 98 6.42 -4.76 -3.98
CA GLY A 98 6.95 -5.78 -3.08
C GLY A 98 7.61 -5.21 -1.84
N PHE A 99 8.35 -6.07 -1.14
CA PHE A 99 9.14 -5.74 0.04
C PHE A 99 10.54 -6.31 -0.08
N GLU A 100 11.51 -5.59 0.46
CA GLU A 100 12.89 -6.07 0.61
C GLU A 100 13.35 -5.87 2.04
N ARG A 101 14.15 -6.80 2.55
CA ARG A 101 14.72 -6.70 3.90
C ARG A 101 16.02 -5.91 3.86
N ALA A 102 16.02 -4.73 4.48
CA ALA A 102 17.20 -3.88 4.59
C ALA A 102 18.25 -4.48 5.54
N ALA A 103 19.46 -3.91 5.52
CA ALA A 103 20.60 -4.39 6.31
C ALA A 103 20.37 -4.27 7.83
N ASP A 104 19.54 -3.32 8.27
CA ASP A 104 19.12 -3.16 9.67
C ASP A 104 18.04 -4.18 10.10
N GLY A 105 17.61 -5.04 9.17
CA GLY A 105 16.61 -6.08 9.39
C GLY A 105 15.17 -5.62 9.25
N VAL A 106 14.93 -4.34 8.92
CA VAL A 106 13.60 -3.77 8.67
C VAL A 106 13.19 -3.98 7.21
N HIS A 107 11.92 -4.32 6.97
CA HIS A 107 11.39 -4.45 5.63
C HIS A 107 11.01 -3.08 5.07
N GLU A 108 11.42 -2.81 3.84
CA GLU A 108 11.14 -1.59 3.10
C GLU A 108 10.34 -1.91 1.85
N LEU A 109 9.56 -0.94 1.38
CA LEU A 109 8.77 -1.07 0.16
C LEU A 109 9.68 -1.04 -1.06
N VAL A 110 9.45 -1.96 -1.98
CA VAL A 110 9.93 -1.83 -3.35
C VAL A 110 8.88 -1.05 -4.14
N LEU A 111 9.30 0.07 -4.71
CA LEU A 111 8.42 1.05 -5.36
C LEU A 111 8.75 1.17 -6.84
N LEU A 112 7.71 1.27 -7.69
CA LEU A 112 7.85 1.57 -9.11
C LEU A 112 7.07 2.83 -9.45
N ASP A 113 7.77 3.86 -9.89
CA ASP A 113 7.14 5.09 -10.37
C ASP A 113 6.51 4.84 -11.75
N ASP A 114 5.21 5.16 -11.88
CA ASP A 114 4.42 4.92 -13.09
C ASP A 114 5.01 5.61 -14.33
N ARG A 115 5.86 6.64 -14.17
CA ARG A 115 6.60 7.29 -15.29
C ARG A 115 7.59 6.36 -15.98
N TYR A 116 7.94 5.23 -15.36
CA TYR A 116 8.87 4.23 -15.91
C TYR A 116 8.18 2.93 -16.30
N ARG A 117 6.84 2.89 -16.33
CA ARG A 117 6.10 1.80 -16.99
C ARG A 117 6.12 2.03 -18.50
N LEU A 118 6.66 1.06 -19.23
CA LEU A 118 6.62 0.99 -20.70
C LEU A 118 5.20 0.70 -21.21
#